data_AF-A0A9N9KY55-F1
#
_entry.id   AF-A0A9N9KY55-F1
#
_cell.length_a   1.000
_cell.length_b   1.000
_cell.length_c   1.000
_cell.angle_alpha   90.00
_cell.angle_beta   90.00
_cell.angle_gamma   90.00
#
_symmetry.space_group_name_H-M   'P 1'
#
loop_
_entity.id
_entity.type
_entity.pdbx_description
1 polymer ?
#
loop_
_entity_poly.entity_id
_entity_poly.type
_entity_poly.pdbx_seq_one_letter_code
_entity_poly.pdbx_strand_id
1 'polypeptide(L)'
;MPRSATDATRFTATTPHASTKPLPLGSKPPFNSQPTRKPGPAGETPQEKVRRLRAAADRARDAQVSTFDKFLVRGRVWADRAHRFTALSLIFATVVAGGVTVYALGDMMIHNRRKRREFIAEQQALHTSALRTAQLAIDHGTASEEQIKFMDRERQYHADLEAEKAARAARGGIFKRSKDWMLSGLKKEEQGDDVGTSEQTWGYDGQSKEDDSLGLRESDPVRAMEDTQSALTDKAKQAFADEKERQRSGGPLDRIGTKTADEDSDQQPKSGGWTSFMVRR
;
A
#
# COMPACT_ATOMS: atom_id res chain seq x y z
N MET A 1 31.92 53.96 -13.66
CA MET A 1 32.67 52.83 -14.24
C MET A 1 31.91 51.55 -13.96
N PRO A 2 31.53 50.76 -14.98
CA PRO A 2 30.87 49.47 -14.76
C PRO A 2 31.87 48.47 -14.17
N ARG A 3 31.47 47.72 -13.14
CA ARG A 3 32.32 46.70 -12.52
C ARG A 3 32.30 45.46 -13.41
N SER A 4 33.47 45.04 -13.88
CA SER A 4 33.63 43.89 -14.79
C SER A 4 33.11 42.60 -14.17
N ALA A 5 32.40 41.79 -14.95
CA ALA A 5 31.73 40.53 -14.56
C ALA A 5 32.71 39.38 -14.18
N THR A 6 34.02 39.61 -14.26
CA THR A 6 35.05 38.62 -13.92
C THR A 6 35.27 38.46 -12.41
N ASP A 7 34.73 39.34 -11.57
CA ASP A 7 34.93 39.32 -10.11
C ASP A 7 33.85 38.53 -9.33
N ALA A 8 32.93 37.85 -10.03
CA ALA A 8 31.77 37.19 -9.40
C ALA A 8 31.97 35.70 -9.07
N THR A 9 33.09 35.07 -9.48
CA THR A 9 33.30 33.62 -9.30
C THR A 9 34.62 33.25 -8.62
N ARG A 10 35.25 34.19 -7.91
CA ARG A 10 36.38 33.83 -7.02
C ARG A 10 35.85 33.58 -5.62
N PHE A 11 35.68 32.28 -5.34
CA PHE A 11 35.45 31.69 -4.02
C PHE A 11 36.11 32.50 -2.90
N THR A 12 35.32 33.27 -2.18
CA THR A 12 35.74 33.88 -0.93
C THR A 12 35.77 32.76 0.10
N ALA A 13 36.97 32.28 0.43
CA ALA A 13 37.16 31.36 1.53
C ALA A 13 36.56 32.00 2.80
N THR A 14 35.48 31.42 3.32
CA THR A 14 34.82 31.86 4.56
C THR A 14 35.58 31.43 5.82
N THR A 15 36.80 30.90 5.65
CA THR A 15 37.69 30.54 6.75
C THR A 15 38.39 31.79 7.25
N PRO A 16 38.24 32.19 8.53
CA PRO A 16 38.98 33.32 9.07
C PRO A 16 40.48 32.97 9.09
N HIS A 17 41.24 33.55 8.16
CA HIS A 17 42.69 33.42 8.15
C HIS A 17 43.31 34.20 9.31
N ALA A 18 44.20 33.57 10.08
CA ALA A 18 44.81 34.08 11.30
C ALA A 18 45.75 35.30 11.12
N SER A 19 45.84 35.87 9.92
CA SER A 19 46.71 37.00 9.58
C SER A 19 45.97 38.14 8.86
N THR A 20 44.72 38.41 9.24
CA THR A 20 44.07 39.66 8.83
C THR A 20 44.53 40.79 9.74
N LYS A 21 45.29 41.74 9.17
CA LYS A 21 45.78 42.93 9.86
C LYS A 21 44.59 43.89 10.09
N PRO A 22 44.28 44.31 11.33
CA PRO A 22 43.16 45.21 11.56
C PRO A 22 43.41 46.56 10.89
N LEU A 23 42.40 47.06 10.16
CA LEU A 23 42.44 48.37 9.51
C LEU A 23 42.62 49.50 10.54
N PRO A 24 43.33 50.59 10.19
CA PRO A 24 43.47 51.73 11.08
C PRO A 24 42.27 52.66 10.88
N LEU A 25 41.35 52.67 11.84
CA LEU A 25 40.43 53.80 11.99
C LEU A 25 40.60 54.38 13.39
N GLY A 26 40.93 55.66 13.43
CA GLY A 26 41.34 56.38 14.62
C GLY A 26 40.31 56.28 15.74
N SER A 27 40.69 55.55 16.78
CA SER A 27 40.16 55.60 18.15
C SER A 27 41.08 54.71 18.98
N LYS A 28 41.93 55.31 19.82
CA LYS A 28 42.79 54.58 20.75
C LYS A 28 41.91 53.65 21.59
N PRO A 29 42.09 52.32 21.60
CA PRO A 29 41.44 51.48 22.60
C PRO A 29 42.03 51.85 23.97
N PRO A 30 41.21 51.95 25.05
CA PRO A 30 41.76 52.16 26.38
C PRO A 30 42.66 50.97 26.72
N PHE A 31 43.95 51.25 26.80
CA PHE A 31 45.01 50.33 27.23
C PHE A 31 44.87 50.09 28.73
N ASN A 32 43.77 49.47 29.20
CA ASN A 32 43.68 48.86 30.54
C ASN A 32 42.40 48.06 30.84
N SER A 33 41.93 47.21 29.93
CA SER A 33 40.97 46.16 30.29
C SER A 33 41.54 44.77 30.04
N GLN A 34 42.74 44.50 30.58
CA GLN A 34 43.06 43.11 30.90
C GLN A 34 42.02 42.63 31.92
N PRO A 35 41.29 41.53 31.68
CA PRO A 35 40.45 40.95 32.70
C PRO A 35 41.34 40.66 33.91
N THR A 36 40.90 41.08 35.08
CA THR A 36 41.64 40.92 36.33
C THR A 36 42.06 39.45 36.47
N ARG A 37 43.34 39.17 36.23
CA ARG A 37 43.93 37.84 36.36
C ARG A 37 43.98 37.53 37.84
N LYS A 38 42.87 37.05 38.40
CA LYS A 38 42.89 36.47 39.75
C LYS A 38 43.91 35.33 39.72
N PRO A 39 44.99 35.39 40.53
CA PRO A 39 45.96 34.31 40.57
C PRO A 39 45.22 33.02 40.96
N GLY A 40 45.43 31.96 40.18
CA GLY A 40 44.89 30.64 40.49
C GLY A 40 45.51 30.08 41.77
N PRO A 41 44.90 29.05 42.37
CA PRO A 41 45.47 28.37 43.53
C PRO A 41 46.90 27.86 43.23
N ALA A 42 47.79 27.96 44.21
CA ALA A 42 49.20 27.59 44.05
C ALA A 42 49.33 26.05 43.90
N GLY A 43 50.04 25.59 42.86
CA GLY A 43 50.34 24.18 42.61
C GLY A 43 49.54 23.48 41.51
N GLU A 44 48.67 24.18 40.75
CA GLU A 44 47.91 23.54 39.65
C GLU A 44 48.80 23.10 38.48
N THR A 45 48.51 21.92 37.90
CA THR A 45 49.23 21.46 36.71
C THR A 45 48.90 22.36 35.50
N PRO A 46 49.79 22.52 34.50
CA PRO A 46 49.51 23.34 33.32
C PRO A 46 48.22 22.95 32.59
N GLN A 47 47.89 21.64 32.59
CA GLN A 47 46.66 21.12 31.98
C GLN A 47 45.41 21.48 32.78
N GLU A 48 45.50 21.43 34.10
CA GLU A 48 44.43 21.79 35.02
C GLU A 48 44.13 23.30 34.97
N LYS A 49 45.17 24.13 34.80
CA LYS A 49 45.04 25.58 34.53
C LYS A 49 44.20 25.86 33.30
N VAL A 50 44.49 25.19 32.19
CA VAL A 50 43.74 25.37 30.95
C VAL A 50 42.29 24.91 31.11
N ARG A 51 42.06 23.78 31.80
CA ARG A 51 40.71 23.30 32.09
C ARG A 51 39.91 24.29 32.93
N ARG A 52 40.52 24.88 33.96
CA ARG A 52 39.89 25.91 34.79
C ARG A 52 39.60 27.18 34.01
N LEU A 53 40.55 27.64 33.19
CA LEU A 53 40.38 28.85 32.37
C LEU A 53 39.29 28.65 31.31
N ARG A 54 39.23 27.48 30.68
CA ARG A 54 38.13 27.11 29.77
C ARG A 54 36.81 27.06 30.52
N ALA A 55 36.73 26.37 31.64
CA ALA A 55 35.52 26.32 32.47
C ALA A 55 35.08 27.70 33.00
N ALA A 56 36.03 28.61 33.30
CA ALA A 56 35.73 29.97 33.70
C ALA A 56 35.25 30.83 32.52
N ALA A 57 35.83 30.64 31.35
CA ALA A 57 35.37 31.27 30.11
C ALA A 57 33.97 30.79 29.72
N ASP A 58 33.72 29.48 29.79
CA ASP A 58 32.41 28.88 29.51
C ASP A 58 31.36 29.38 30.52
N ARG A 59 31.70 29.43 31.82
CA ARG A 59 30.83 30.06 32.84
C ARG A 59 30.57 31.54 32.60
N ALA A 60 31.57 32.29 32.12
CA ALA A 60 31.39 33.71 31.80
C ALA A 60 30.50 33.90 30.57
N ARG A 61 30.55 32.98 29.59
CA ARG A 61 29.62 32.94 28.46
C ARG A 61 28.21 32.57 28.91
N ASP A 62 28.07 31.54 29.75
CA ASP A 62 26.78 31.10 30.29
C ASP A 62 26.13 32.12 31.23
N ALA A 63 26.92 33.00 31.86
CA ALA A 63 26.42 34.10 32.70
C ALA A 63 25.86 35.27 31.88
N GLN A 64 26.29 35.43 30.62
CA GLN A 64 25.75 36.45 29.71
C GLN A 64 24.39 36.05 29.12
N VAL A 65 24.01 34.77 29.21
CA VAL A 65 22.74 34.26 28.73
C VAL A 65 21.65 34.49 29.79
N SER A 66 20.59 35.21 29.41
CA SER A 66 19.43 35.47 30.26
C SER A 66 18.77 34.15 30.70
N THR A 67 18.29 34.08 31.94
CA THR A 67 17.57 32.91 32.47
C THR A 67 16.32 32.58 31.65
N PHE A 68 15.68 33.60 31.08
CA PHE A 68 14.54 33.44 30.19
C PHE A 68 14.92 32.78 28.86
N ASP A 69 16.10 33.11 28.31
CA ASP A 69 16.61 32.49 27.09
C ASP A 69 16.93 31.00 27.31
N LYS A 70 17.50 30.66 28.48
CA LYS A 70 17.70 29.25 28.89
C LYS A 70 16.38 28.48 28.98
N PHE A 71 15.33 29.10 29.51
CA PHE A 71 14.01 28.49 29.58
C PHE A 71 13.38 28.28 28.20
N LEU A 72 13.51 29.27 27.29
CA LEU A 72 13.04 29.17 25.91
C LEU A 72 13.74 28.05 25.13
N VAL A 73 15.07 27.94 25.24
CA VAL A 73 15.82 26.84 24.60
C VAL A 73 15.37 25.48 25.15
N ARG A 74 15.15 25.37 26.46
CA ARG A 74 14.65 24.13 27.08
C ARG A 74 13.21 23.82 26.65
N GLY A 75 12.38 24.86 26.52
CA GLY A 75 10.99 24.78 26.09
C GLY A 75 10.86 24.30 24.65
N ARG A 76 11.73 24.77 23.74
CA ARG A 76 11.79 24.28 22.36
C ARG A 76 12.05 22.78 22.29
N VAL A 77 13.02 22.28 23.05
CA VAL A 77 13.34 20.85 23.09
C VAL A 77 12.17 20.03 23.65
N TRP A 78 11.45 20.58 24.63
CA TRP A 78 10.24 19.93 25.18
C TRP A 78 9.07 19.94 24.20
N ALA A 79 8.86 21.03 23.47
CA ALA A 79 7.84 21.11 22.43
C ALA A 79 8.12 20.10 21.31
N ASP A 80 9.36 19.99 20.85
CA ASP A 80 9.78 19.00 19.86
C ASP A 80 9.60 17.56 20.40
N ARG A 81 9.86 17.34 21.70
CA ARG A 81 9.64 16.04 22.36
C ARG A 81 8.16 15.68 22.44
N ALA A 82 7.30 16.65 22.79
CA ALA A 82 5.86 16.47 22.90
C ALA A 82 5.24 16.19 21.53
N HIS A 83 5.64 16.93 20.49
CA HIS A 83 5.19 16.69 19.12
C HIS A 83 5.59 15.30 18.62
N ARG A 84 6.82 14.86 18.90
CA ARG A 84 7.25 13.49 18.55
C ARG A 84 6.45 12.43 19.30
N PHE A 85 6.16 12.66 20.58
CA PHE A 85 5.35 11.73 21.36
C PHE A 85 3.93 11.59 20.82
N THR A 86 3.27 12.70 20.49
CA THR A 86 1.92 12.66 19.93
C THR A 86 1.89 12.03 18.53
N ALA A 87 2.87 12.35 17.67
CA ALA A 87 2.99 11.73 16.36
C ALA A 87 3.18 10.20 16.47
N LEU A 88 4.10 9.75 17.33
CA LEU A 88 4.32 8.33 17.56
C LEU A 88 3.11 7.64 18.19
N SER A 89 2.39 8.32 19.09
CA SER A 89 1.14 7.81 19.66
C SER A 89 0.06 7.62 18.60
N LEU A 90 -0.09 8.56 17.65
CA LEU A 90 -1.05 8.44 16.56
C LEU A 90 -0.69 7.28 15.64
N ILE A 91 0.59 7.13 15.28
CA ILE A 91 1.07 6.00 14.47
C ILE A 91 0.83 4.67 15.19
N PHE A 92 1.08 4.59 16.49
CA PHE A 92 0.80 3.40 17.26
C PHE A 92 -0.71 3.09 17.29
N ALA A 93 -1.55 4.10 17.50
CA ALA A 93 -3.01 3.96 17.49
C ALA A 93 -3.53 3.45 16.14
N THR A 94 -2.97 3.88 15.00
CA THR A 94 -3.38 3.38 13.68
C THR A 94 -2.98 1.92 13.47
N VAL A 95 -1.80 1.50 13.95
CA VAL A 95 -1.39 0.09 13.90
C VAL A 95 -2.31 -0.78 14.75
N VAL A 96 -2.66 -0.35 15.97
CA VAL A 96 -3.61 -1.08 16.82
C VAL A 96 -4.99 -1.16 16.16
N ALA A 97 -5.49 -0.04 15.62
CA ALA A 97 -6.77 -0.02 14.91
C ALA A 97 -6.75 -0.97 13.70
N GLY A 98 -5.67 -0.98 12.93
CA GLY A 98 -5.48 -1.93 11.82
C GLY A 98 -5.40 -3.38 12.26
N GLY A 99 -4.76 -3.67 13.40
CA GLY A 99 -4.75 -5.01 13.99
C GLY A 99 -6.15 -5.47 14.40
N VAL A 100 -6.93 -4.58 15.00
CA VAL A 100 -8.32 -4.87 15.42
C VAL A 100 -9.23 -5.12 14.22
N THR A 101 -9.07 -4.41 13.10
CA THR A 101 -9.88 -4.66 11.90
C THR A 101 -9.58 -6.02 11.27
N VAL A 102 -8.31 -6.40 11.15
CA VAL A 102 -7.92 -7.73 10.65
C VAL A 102 -8.46 -8.83 11.57
N TYR A 103 -8.38 -8.62 12.90
CA TYR A 103 -8.93 -9.55 13.87
C TYR A 103 -10.45 -9.71 13.71
N ALA A 104 -11.19 -8.60 13.60
CA ALA A 104 -12.65 -8.62 13.44
C ALA A 104 -13.08 -9.32 12.14
N LEU A 105 -12.39 -9.06 11.03
CA LEU A 105 -12.65 -9.74 9.76
C LEU A 105 -12.37 -11.24 9.87
N GLY A 106 -11.26 -11.62 10.48
CA GLY A 106 -10.89 -13.01 10.71
C GLY A 106 -11.91 -13.75 11.60
N ASP A 107 -12.34 -13.13 12.69
CA ASP A 107 -13.32 -13.70 13.62
C ASP A 107 -14.67 -13.94 12.93
N MET A 108 -15.16 -12.96 12.15
CA MET A 108 -16.39 -13.10 11.36
C MET A 108 -16.28 -14.23 10.32
N MET A 109 -15.13 -14.35 9.64
CA MET A 109 -14.91 -15.42 8.66
C MET A 109 -14.94 -16.80 9.30
N ILE A 110 -14.27 -17.00 10.44
CA ILE A 110 -14.24 -18.30 11.15
C ILE A 110 -15.63 -18.66 11.65
N HIS A 111 -16.35 -17.70 12.23
CA HIS A 111 -17.72 -17.92 12.71
C HIS A 111 -18.66 -18.30 11.55
N ASN A 112 -18.57 -17.62 10.41
CA ASN A 112 -19.37 -17.93 9.23
C ASN A 112 -18.98 -19.27 8.60
N ARG A 113 -17.70 -19.64 8.61
CA ARG A 113 -17.26 -20.96 8.14
C ARG A 113 -17.86 -22.07 9.01
N ARG A 114 -17.95 -21.89 10.33
CA ARG A 114 -18.57 -22.88 11.23
C ARG A 114 -20.06 -23.10 10.91
N LYS A 115 -20.85 -22.04 10.84
CA LYS A 115 -22.29 -22.14 10.49
C LYS A 115 -22.53 -22.73 9.10
N ARG A 116 -21.71 -22.33 8.12
CA ARG A 116 -21.79 -22.90 6.76
C ARG A 116 -21.43 -24.38 6.74
N ARG A 117 -20.45 -24.83 7.55
CA ARG A 117 -20.10 -26.25 7.63
C ARG A 117 -21.24 -27.11 8.17
N GLU A 118 -21.96 -26.63 9.18
CA GLU A 118 -23.13 -27.33 9.72
C GLU A 118 -24.23 -27.45 8.66
N PHE A 119 -24.57 -26.34 8.00
CA PHE A 119 -25.56 -26.35 6.93
C PHE A 119 -25.15 -27.26 5.76
N ILE A 120 -23.89 -27.23 5.35
CA ILE A 120 -23.38 -28.09 4.27
C ILE A 120 -23.41 -29.56 4.70
N ALA A 121 -23.08 -29.88 5.95
CA ALA A 121 -23.13 -31.24 6.46
C ALA A 121 -24.58 -31.79 6.45
N GLU A 122 -25.57 -30.98 6.83
CA GLU A 122 -26.99 -31.36 6.75
C GLU A 122 -27.44 -31.57 5.30
N GLN A 123 -27.09 -30.65 4.39
CA GLN A 123 -27.41 -30.80 2.96
C GLN A 123 -26.74 -32.04 2.35
N GLN A 124 -25.50 -32.34 2.73
CA GLN A 124 -24.81 -33.56 2.32
C GLN A 124 -25.47 -34.82 2.87
N ALA A 125 -25.94 -34.80 4.12
CA ALA A 125 -26.67 -35.93 4.71
C ALA A 125 -28.00 -36.20 3.99
N LEU A 126 -28.74 -35.14 3.64
CA LEU A 126 -29.97 -35.25 2.85
C LEU A 126 -29.68 -35.72 1.41
N HIS A 127 -28.63 -35.20 0.79
CA HIS A 127 -28.25 -35.58 -0.56
C HIS A 127 -27.80 -37.05 -0.64
N THR A 128 -26.99 -37.49 0.31
CA THR A 128 -26.53 -38.89 0.37
C THR A 128 -27.65 -39.86 0.68
N SER A 129 -28.63 -39.48 1.51
CA SER A 129 -29.83 -40.30 1.72
C SER A 129 -30.68 -40.39 0.46
N ALA A 130 -30.85 -39.29 -0.29
CA ALA A 130 -31.53 -39.29 -1.59
C ALA A 130 -30.83 -40.15 -2.65
N LEU A 131 -29.49 -40.15 -2.67
CA LEU A 131 -28.73 -41.03 -3.56
C LEU A 131 -28.95 -42.51 -3.21
N ARG A 132 -28.91 -42.87 -1.91
CA ARG A 132 -29.17 -44.24 -1.48
C ARG A 132 -30.58 -44.71 -1.82
N THR A 133 -31.59 -43.86 -1.63
CA THR A 133 -32.97 -44.24 -1.97
C THR A 133 -33.16 -44.42 -3.46
N ALA A 134 -32.56 -43.56 -4.29
CA ALA A 134 -32.57 -43.71 -5.74
C ALA A 134 -31.86 -45.00 -6.19
N GLN A 135 -30.71 -45.33 -5.60
CA GLN A 135 -29.99 -46.58 -5.86
C GLN A 135 -30.84 -47.81 -5.55
N LEU A 136 -31.44 -47.86 -4.34
CA LEU A 136 -32.33 -48.97 -3.97
C LEU A 136 -33.51 -49.11 -4.93
N ALA A 137 -34.12 -48.00 -5.36
CA ALA A 137 -35.24 -48.04 -6.30
C ALA A 137 -34.82 -48.58 -7.68
N ILE A 138 -33.59 -48.29 -8.13
CA ILE A 138 -33.01 -48.84 -9.37
C ILE A 138 -32.77 -50.34 -9.22
N ASP A 139 -32.16 -50.78 -8.11
CA ASP A 139 -31.85 -52.18 -7.84
C ASP A 139 -33.13 -53.03 -7.76
N HIS A 140 -34.19 -52.46 -7.19
CA HIS A 140 -35.51 -53.08 -7.12
C HIS A 140 -36.32 -52.98 -8.42
N GLY A 141 -35.81 -52.26 -9.45
CA GLY A 141 -36.49 -52.09 -10.74
C GLY A 141 -37.75 -51.22 -10.70
N THR A 142 -38.01 -50.52 -9.59
CA THR A 142 -39.18 -49.64 -9.39
C THR A 142 -38.81 -48.15 -9.46
N ALA A 143 -37.65 -47.82 -10.04
CA ALA A 143 -37.15 -46.46 -10.09
C ALA A 143 -38.08 -45.53 -10.88
N SER A 144 -38.33 -44.34 -10.33
CA SER A 144 -39.01 -43.29 -11.08
C SER A 144 -38.09 -42.68 -12.12
N GLU A 145 -38.65 -42.15 -13.21
CA GLU A 145 -37.87 -41.48 -14.27
C GLU A 145 -37.06 -40.30 -13.71
N GLU A 146 -37.57 -39.63 -12.68
CA GLU A 146 -36.88 -38.55 -11.99
C GLU A 146 -35.64 -39.02 -11.23
N GLN A 147 -35.70 -40.20 -10.57
CA GLN A 147 -34.56 -40.78 -9.85
C GLN A 147 -33.45 -41.23 -10.80
N ILE A 148 -33.82 -41.73 -11.99
CA ILE A 148 -32.86 -42.11 -13.04
C ILE A 148 -32.16 -40.85 -13.58
N LYS A 149 -32.91 -39.81 -13.94
CA LYS A 149 -32.35 -38.52 -14.40
C LYS A 149 -31.47 -37.86 -13.34
N PHE A 150 -31.83 -37.99 -12.06
CA PHE A 150 -31.03 -37.50 -10.94
C PHE A 150 -29.67 -38.21 -10.86
N MET A 151 -29.65 -39.54 -10.97
CA MET A 151 -28.42 -40.34 -11.01
C MET A 151 -27.55 -40.04 -12.23
N ASP A 152 -28.15 -39.81 -13.40
CA ASP A 152 -27.40 -39.48 -14.62
C ASP A 152 -26.74 -38.11 -14.52
N ARG A 153 -27.45 -37.12 -13.97
CA ARG A 153 -26.91 -35.78 -13.72
C ARG A 153 -25.74 -35.83 -12.73
N GLU A 154 -25.84 -36.62 -11.68
CA GLU A 154 -24.78 -36.80 -10.69
C GLU A 154 -23.53 -37.46 -11.32
N ARG A 155 -23.72 -38.47 -12.19
CA ARG A 155 -22.62 -39.08 -12.94
C ARG A 155 -21.94 -38.10 -13.90
N GLN A 156 -22.71 -37.31 -14.63
CA GLN A 156 -22.18 -36.27 -15.51
C GLN A 156 -21.36 -35.25 -14.71
N TYR A 157 -21.90 -34.79 -13.59
CA TYR A 157 -21.21 -33.85 -12.71
C TYR A 157 -19.88 -34.40 -12.18
N HIS A 158 -19.84 -35.66 -11.74
CA HIS A 158 -18.61 -36.30 -11.31
C HIS A 158 -17.58 -36.47 -12.44
N ALA A 159 -18.03 -36.84 -13.65
CA ALA A 159 -17.16 -36.95 -14.81
C ALA A 159 -16.55 -35.59 -15.21
N ASP A 160 -17.35 -34.52 -15.19
CA ASP A 160 -16.88 -33.16 -15.45
C ASP A 160 -15.86 -32.71 -14.39
N LEU A 161 -16.09 -33.01 -13.11
CA LEU A 161 -15.14 -32.71 -12.03
C LEU A 161 -13.82 -33.47 -12.18
N GLU A 162 -13.86 -34.74 -12.59
CA GLU A 162 -12.65 -35.52 -12.86
C GLU A 162 -11.89 -34.99 -14.06
N ALA A 163 -12.60 -34.61 -15.13
CA ALA A 163 -12.01 -33.96 -16.30
C ALA A 163 -11.37 -32.61 -15.93
N GLU A 164 -12.04 -31.80 -15.10
CA GLU A 164 -11.48 -30.55 -14.60
C GLU A 164 -10.28 -30.78 -13.68
N LYS A 165 -10.32 -31.76 -12.77
CA LYS A 165 -9.18 -32.11 -11.90
C LYS A 165 -7.98 -32.58 -12.73
N ALA A 166 -8.21 -33.43 -13.73
CA ALA A 166 -7.17 -33.87 -14.67
C ALA A 166 -6.61 -32.69 -15.47
N ALA A 167 -7.46 -31.79 -15.97
CA ALA A 167 -7.04 -30.58 -16.66
C ALA A 167 -6.28 -29.61 -15.72
N ARG A 168 -6.68 -29.49 -14.44
CA ARG A 168 -5.98 -28.66 -13.45
C ARG A 168 -4.63 -29.25 -13.06
N ALA A 169 -4.56 -30.56 -12.87
CA ALA A 169 -3.30 -31.27 -12.64
C ALA A 169 -2.33 -31.07 -13.82
N ALA A 170 -2.84 -31.12 -15.06
CA ALA A 170 -2.06 -30.83 -16.25
C ALA A 170 -1.63 -29.36 -16.37
N ARG A 171 -2.47 -28.40 -15.93
CA ARG A 171 -2.24 -26.95 -16.10
C ARG A 171 -1.34 -26.31 -15.02
N GLY A 172 -0.78 -27.08 -14.07
CA GLY A 172 0.07 -26.58 -12.99
C GLY A 172 -0.65 -25.68 -11.97
N GLY A 173 -0.21 -25.71 -10.71
CA GLY A 173 -0.83 -24.97 -9.62
C GLY A 173 -0.83 -23.45 -9.83
N ILE A 174 -1.84 -22.77 -9.30
CA ILE A 174 -2.06 -21.32 -9.43
C ILE A 174 -0.81 -20.52 -8.98
N PHE A 175 -0.12 -21.02 -7.95
CA PHE A 175 1.13 -20.45 -7.45
C PHE A 175 2.32 -20.55 -8.43
N LYS A 176 2.35 -21.59 -9.27
CA LYS A 176 3.34 -21.73 -10.33
C LYS A 176 3.10 -20.70 -11.43
N ARG A 177 1.83 -20.46 -11.79
CA ARG A 177 1.46 -19.44 -12.79
C ARG A 177 1.73 -18.01 -12.33
N SER A 178 1.50 -17.68 -11.05
CA SER A 178 1.83 -16.35 -10.54
C SER A 178 3.34 -16.11 -10.47
N LYS A 179 4.12 -17.13 -10.08
CA LYS A 179 5.58 -17.09 -10.14
C LYS A 179 6.08 -16.99 -11.58
N ASP A 180 5.55 -17.80 -12.49
CA ASP A 180 5.90 -17.76 -13.91
C ASP A 180 5.53 -16.41 -14.53
N TRP A 181 4.41 -15.79 -14.14
CA TRP A 181 4.04 -14.44 -14.59
C TRP A 181 4.99 -13.35 -14.05
N MET A 182 5.37 -13.41 -12.77
CA MET A 182 6.32 -12.46 -12.18
C MET A 182 7.77 -12.66 -12.67
N LEU A 183 8.16 -13.89 -13.00
CA LEU A 183 9.52 -14.25 -13.47
C LEU A 183 9.64 -14.33 -14.99
N SER A 184 8.54 -14.32 -15.74
CA SER A 184 8.52 -14.26 -17.21
C SER A 184 9.19 -12.99 -17.72
N GLY A 185 9.13 -11.90 -16.95
CA GLY A 185 9.87 -10.67 -17.23
C GLY A 185 11.38 -10.78 -17.12
N LEU A 186 11.91 -11.65 -16.24
CA LEU A 186 13.37 -11.88 -16.10
C LEU A 186 13.89 -12.92 -17.10
N LYS A 187 13.10 -13.96 -17.40
CA LYS A 187 13.52 -15.02 -18.33
C LYS A 187 13.60 -14.58 -19.80
N LYS A 188 13.03 -13.43 -20.15
CA LYS A 188 13.02 -12.93 -21.53
C LYS A 188 14.25 -12.10 -21.92
N GLU A 189 15.15 -11.82 -20.97
CA GLU A 189 16.43 -11.14 -21.26
C GLU A 189 17.65 -12.08 -21.33
N GLU A 190 17.50 -13.36 -20.99
CA GLU A 190 18.61 -14.34 -20.99
C GLU A 190 18.36 -15.43 -22.04
N GLN A 191 18.38 -15.03 -23.32
CA GLN A 191 18.60 -15.97 -24.43
C GLN A 191 20.11 -16.13 -24.60
N GLY A 192 20.74 -16.81 -23.64
CA GLY A 192 22.17 -17.11 -23.64
C GLY A 192 22.57 -17.83 -22.36
N ASP A 193 23.01 -19.08 -22.52
CA ASP A 193 23.62 -19.96 -21.52
C ASP A 193 22.72 -20.67 -20.50
N ASP A 194 22.49 -21.93 -20.86
CA ASP A 194 22.47 -23.09 -19.98
C ASP A 194 23.57 -23.02 -18.90
N VAL A 195 23.18 -22.78 -17.65
CA VAL A 195 23.95 -23.22 -16.49
C VAL A 195 23.03 -23.89 -15.48
N GLY A 196 23.21 -25.20 -15.37
CA GLY A 196 22.58 -26.03 -14.38
C GLY A 196 23.04 -25.73 -12.95
N THR A 197 22.12 -26.06 -12.04
CA THR A 197 22.35 -26.62 -10.71
C THR A 197 22.95 -25.74 -9.61
N SER A 198 22.15 -25.57 -8.56
CA SER A 198 22.40 -26.06 -7.19
C SER A 198 22.05 -25.06 -6.09
N GLU A 199 21.36 -25.57 -5.07
CA GLU A 199 21.27 -25.06 -3.70
C GLU A 199 20.45 -23.79 -3.41
N GLN A 200 19.17 -23.99 -3.08
CA GLN A 200 18.72 -23.77 -1.69
C GLN A 200 17.32 -24.35 -1.46
N THR A 201 17.35 -25.61 -1.04
CA THR A 201 16.26 -26.33 -0.39
C THR A 201 15.96 -25.64 0.95
N TRP A 202 15.05 -24.67 0.96
CA TRP A 202 14.40 -24.21 2.18
C TRP A 202 13.08 -24.95 2.32
N GLY A 203 13.06 -25.87 3.29
CA GLY A 203 11.96 -26.77 3.56
C GLY A 203 10.67 -26.06 3.94
N TYR A 204 9.60 -26.47 3.27
CA TYR A 204 8.23 -26.42 3.77
C TYR A 204 7.44 -27.56 3.12
N ASP A 205 7.95 -28.80 3.28
CA ASP A 205 7.26 -30.04 2.90
C ASP A 205 6.78 -30.74 4.17
N GLY A 206 5.72 -30.19 4.79
CA GLY A 206 5.28 -30.71 6.09
C GLY A 206 3.84 -30.45 6.51
N GLN A 207 3.10 -29.51 5.93
CA GLN A 207 1.71 -29.25 6.36
C GLN A 207 0.86 -28.66 5.22
N SER A 208 0.18 -29.52 4.44
CA SER A 208 -1.12 -29.19 3.79
C SER A 208 -1.75 -30.33 2.97
N LYS A 209 -1.23 -31.57 3.00
CA LYS A 209 -1.84 -32.71 2.27
C LYS A 209 -3.17 -33.24 2.86
N GLU A 210 -3.74 -32.56 3.87
CA GLU A 210 -4.95 -33.04 4.57
C GLU A 210 -6.15 -32.09 4.51
N ASP A 211 -6.08 -30.95 3.81
CA ASP A 211 -7.22 -30.01 3.71
C ASP A 211 -7.89 -29.94 2.33
N ASP A 212 -7.45 -30.73 1.35
CA ASP A 212 -8.00 -30.74 -0.02
C ASP A 212 -9.27 -31.62 -0.19
N SER A 213 -9.83 -32.16 0.89
CA SER A 213 -11.10 -32.93 0.85
C SER A 213 -12.35 -32.11 1.19
N LEU A 214 -12.24 -30.79 1.35
CA LEU A 214 -13.38 -29.88 1.55
C LEU A 214 -13.51 -28.89 0.38
N GLY A 215 -13.49 -29.44 -0.84
CA GLY A 215 -13.67 -28.71 -2.10
C GLY A 215 -15.13 -28.33 -2.38
N LEU A 216 -15.76 -27.52 -1.52
CA LEU A 216 -16.93 -26.75 -1.90
C LEU A 216 -16.70 -25.25 -1.70
N ARG A 217 -16.51 -24.58 -2.84
CA ARG A 217 -16.89 -23.19 -3.13
C ARG A 217 -15.87 -22.08 -2.81
N GLU A 218 -14.62 -22.28 -3.22
CA GLU A 218 -13.72 -21.15 -3.57
C GLU A 218 -13.94 -20.64 -5.01
N SER A 219 -14.73 -21.35 -5.82
CA SER A 219 -15.07 -20.97 -7.19
C SER A 219 -16.11 -19.86 -7.30
N ASP A 220 -16.81 -19.48 -6.24
CA ASP A 220 -17.87 -18.47 -6.29
C ASP A 220 -17.34 -17.02 -6.21
N PRO A 221 -16.40 -16.66 -5.30
CA PRO A 221 -15.79 -15.33 -5.33
C PRO A 221 -14.85 -15.16 -6.52
N VAL A 222 -14.14 -16.22 -6.93
CA VAL A 222 -13.22 -16.15 -8.09
C VAL A 222 -14.00 -16.06 -9.40
N ARG A 223 -15.10 -16.81 -9.55
CA ARG A 223 -15.99 -16.68 -10.71
C ARG A 223 -16.76 -15.37 -10.68
N ALA A 224 -17.19 -14.87 -9.52
CA ALA A 224 -17.75 -13.52 -9.42
C ALA A 224 -16.71 -12.44 -9.77
N MET A 225 -15.44 -12.63 -9.41
CA MET A 225 -14.34 -11.74 -9.82
C MET A 225 -14.02 -11.87 -11.32
N GLU A 226 -14.10 -13.05 -11.90
CA GLU A 226 -13.88 -13.31 -13.33
C GLU A 226 -15.07 -12.81 -14.18
N ASP A 227 -16.31 -12.95 -13.68
CA ASP A 227 -17.53 -12.42 -14.29
C ASP A 227 -17.56 -10.89 -14.21
N THR A 228 -17.07 -10.30 -13.11
CA THR A 228 -16.91 -8.84 -13.01
C THR A 228 -15.75 -8.33 -13.85
N GLN A 229 -14.64 -9.06 -13.95
CA GLN A 229 -13.54 -8.71 -14.85
C GLN A 229 -13.95 -8.81 -16.31
N SER A 230 -14.63 -9.89 -16.72
CA SER A 230 -15.15 -10.03 -18.08
C SER A 230 -16.16 -8.93 -18.40
N ALA A 231 -17.11 -8.66 -17.50
CA ALA A 231 -18.04 -7.54 -17.64
C ALA A 231 -17.34 -6.17 -17.70
N LEU A 232 -16.25 -5.95 -16.95
CA LEU A 232 -15.45 -4.72 -17.04
C LEU A 232 -14.68 -4.64 -18.36
N THR A 233 -14.12 -5.76 -18.85
CA THR A 233 -13.43 -5.80 -20.14
C THR A 233 -14.39 -5.63 -21.32
N ASP A 234 -15.61 -6.14 -21.22
CA ASP A 234 -16.64 -6.00 -22.24
C ASP A 234 -17.22 -4.59 -22.23
N LYS A 235 -17.42 -3.98 -21.06
CA LYS A 235 -17.73 -2.54 -20.95
C LYS A 235 -16.60 -1.67 -21.49
N ALA A 236 -15.34 -2.04 -21.27
CA ALA A 236 -14.20 -1.32 -21.84
C ALA A 236 -14.15 -1.45 -23.36
N LYS A 237 -14.38 -2.64 -23.92
CA LYS A 237 -14.48 -2.87 -25.37
C LYS A 237 -15.67 -2.13 -25.99
N GLN A 238 -16.82 -2.14 -25.32
CA GLN A 238 -18.00 -1.37 -25.75
C GLN A 238 -17.71 0.13 -25.72
N ALA A 239 -17.12 0.67 -24.65
CA ALA A 239 -16.72 2.07 -24.59
C ALA A 239 -15.71 2.44 -25.69
N PHE A 240 -14.80 1.52 -26.04
CA PHE A 240 -13.84 1.72 -27.12
C PHE A 240 -14.48 1.67 -28.51
N ALA A 241 -15.49 0.81 -28.69
CA ALA A 241 -16.29 0.75 -29.91
C ALA A 241 -17.14 2.02 -30.06
N ASP A 242 -17.80 2.47 -28.99
CA ASP A 242 -18.55 3.72 -28.94
C ASP A 242 -17.66 4.93 -29.25
N GLU A 243 -16.43 4.96 -28.74
CA GLU A 243 -15.47 6.03 -29.05
C GLU A 243 -14.98 5.98 -30.50
N LYS A 244 -14.77 4.78 -31.06
CA LYS A 244 -14.43 4.60 -32.48
C LYS A 244 -15.60 5.01 -33.40
N GLU A 245 -16.84 4.78 -32.97
CA GLU A 245 -18.04 5.25 -33.67
C GLU A 245 -18.22 6.76 -33.56
N ARG A 246 -17.89 7.36 -32.41
CA ARG A 246 -17.83 8.83 -32.24
C ARG A 246 -16.75 9.46 -33.13
N GLN A 247 -15.61 8.81 -33.31
CA GLN A 247 -14.59 9.26 -34.26
C GLN A 247 -15.07 9.18 -35.72
N ARG A 248 -15.91 8.20 -36.07
CA ARG A 248 -16.51 8.07 -37.41
C ARG A 248 -17.67 9.03 -37.66
N SER A 249 -18.44 9.35 -36.62
CA SER A 249 -19.68 10.16 -36.69
C SER A 249 -19.53 11.59 -36.16
N GLY A 250 -18.30 11.99 -35.82
CA GLY A 250 -18.02 13.24 -35.12
C GLY A 250 -18.38 13.17 -33.63
N GLY A 251 -17.54 13.78 -32.79
CA GLY A 251 -17.79 13.89 -31.35
C GLY A 251 -19.05 14.71 -31.07
N PRO A 252 -19.57 14.70 -29.82
CA PRO A 252 -20.73 15.51 -29.46
C PRO A 252 -20.52 17.01 -29.71
N LEU A 253 -19.27 17.49 -29.72
CA LEU A 253 -18.91 18.86 -30.06
C LEU A 253 -19.05 19.16 -31.56
N ASP A 254 -18.73 18.20 -32.43
CA ASP A 254 -18.83 18.36 -33.90
C ASP A 254 -20.29 18.40 -34.37
N ARG A 255 -21.19 17.73 -33.63
CA ARG A 255 -22.62 17.70 -33.90
C ARG A 255 -23.36 18.97 -33.51
N ILE A 256 -22.77 19.81 -32.65
CA ILE A 256 -23.37 21.10 -32.26
C ILE A 256 -23.31 22.10 -33.42
N GLY A 257 -22.29 22.03 -34.28
CA GLY A 257 -22.18 22.89 -35.46
C GLY A 257 -23.11 22.50 -36.62
N THR A 258 -23.49 21.22 -36.72
CA THR A 258 -24.43 20.74 -37.76
C THR A 258 -25.89 20.84 -37.31
N LYS A 259 -26.18 20.78 -35.99
CA LYS A 259 -27.54 20.94 -35.47
C LYS A 259 -28.05 22.39 -35.49
N THR A 260 -27.18 23.38 -35.45
CA THR A 260 -27.57 24.78 -35.62
C THR A 260 -28.00 25.12 -37.05
N ALA A 261 -27.85 24.21 -38.01
CA ALA A 261 -28.33 24.42 -39.38
C ALA A 261 -29.74 23.87 -39.64
N ASP A 262 -30.26 22.91 -38.84
CA ASP A 262 -31.45 22.14 -39.23
C ASP A 262 -32.57 21.98 -38.17
N GLU A 263 -32.45 22.44 -36.91
CA GLU A 263 -33.55 22.25 -35.92
C GLU A 263 -33.76 23.46 -34.99
N ASP A 264 -34.24 24.57 -35.57
CA ASP A 264 -34.93 25.64 -34.85
C ASP A 264 -36.45 25.32 -34.79
N SER A 265 -36.86 24.37 -33.95
CA SER A 265 -38.24 24.27 -33.43
C SER A 265 -38.39 23.15 -32.39
N ASP A 266 -38.92 23.52 -31.24
CA ASP A 266 -39.59 22.69 -30.22
C ASP A 266 -38.75 21.95 -29.13
N GLN A 267 -38.86 22.54 -27.93
CA GLN A 267 -38.94 21.90 -26.60
C GLN A 267 -37.69 21.18 -26.06
N GLN A 268 -36.82 21.96 -25.40
CA GLN A 268 -35.93 21.46 -24.35
C GLN A 268 -36.69 21.24 -23.02
N PRO A 269 -36.73 20.02 -22.44
CA PRO A 269 -36.88 19.87 -21.01
C PRO A 269 -35.55 20.14 -20.31
N LYS A 270 -35.54 21.13 -19.42
CA LYS A 270 -34.41 21.54 -18.58
C LYS A 270 -33.84 20.34 -17.83
N SER A 271 -32.53 20.18 -17.91
CA SER A 271 -31.74 19.17 -17.20
C SER A 271 -32.04 19.18 -15.70
N GLY A 272 -32.61 18.08 -15.20
CA GLY A 272 -32.78 17.83 -13.78
C GLY A 272 -31.42 17.64 -13.12
N GLY A 273 -30.95 18.67 -12.41
CA GLY A 273 -29.79 18.60 -11.55
C GLY A 273 -29.95 17.53 -10.45
N TRP A 274 -28.82 17.10 -9.90
CA TRP A 274 -28.66 15.99 -8.94
C TRP A 274 -29.49 16.10 -7.64
N THR A 275 -30.27 17.17 -7.47
CA THR A 275 -31.15 17.44 -6.34
C THR A 275 -32.57 16.88 -6.48
N SER A 276 -32.96 16.31 -7.64
CA SER A 276 -34.33 15.86 -7.88
C SER A 276 -34.78 14.66 -7.02
N PHE A 277 -33.85 13.90 -6.43
CA PHE A 277 -34.20 12.73 -5.59
C PHE A 277 -34.71 13.12 -4.19
N MET A 278 -34.50 14.36 -3.76
CA MET A 278 -34.84 14.82 -2.40
C MET A 278 -36.26 15.39 -2.27
N VAL A 279 -36.99 15.55 -3.39
CA VAL A 279 -38.30 16.22 -3.44
C VAL A 279 -39.48 15.24 -3.59
N ARG A 280 -39.26 13.93 -3.71
CA ARG A 280 -40.36 12.94 -3.58
C ARG A 280 -40.44 12.47 -2.14
N ARG A 281 -41.32 13.10 -1.37
CA ARG A 281 -41.88 12.56 -0.13
C ARG A 281 -43.39 12.48 -0.26
#